data_AF-A0A943TSZ3-F1
#
_entry.id   AF-A0A943TSZ3-F1
#
_cell.length_a   1.000
_cell.length_b   1.000
_cell.length_c   1.000
_cell.angle_alpha   90.00
_cell.angle_beta   90.00
_cell.angle_gamma   90.00
#
_symmetry.space_group_name_H-M   'P 1'
#
loop_
_entity.id
_entity.type
_entity.pdbx_description
1 polymer ?
#
loop_
_entity_poly.entity_id
_entity_poly.type
_entity_poly.pdbx_seq_one_letter_code
_entity_poly.pdbx_strand_id
1 'polypeptide(L)'
;MKTCEESKCSYPMCGHGGTIEPKNQGDICVGKNGKQYHPDCYRDVQRIKKIKKIWKEYVDPDLNVHDFVRKIQKWVLDGYTPRYMLFVIHYAIKQNMQLKSLAQLGHYIRDTKIQNKYNLAILKDVNFYVDRSKCSDPKFSIKPQNPPGFEKILND
;
A
#
# COMPACT_ATOMS: atom_id res chain seq x y z
N MET A 1 -20.21 -26.63 -16.43
CA MET A 1 -19.41 -25.76 -15.54
C MET A 1 -18.02 -25.65 -16.14
N LYS A 2 -17.51 -24.43 -16.40
CA LYS A 2 -16.10 -24.27 -16.81
C LYS A 2 -15.23 -24.54 -15.59
N THR A 3 -14.48 -25.63 -15.61
CA THR A 3 -13.37 -25.87 -14.68
C THR A 3 -12.43 -24.67 -14.82
N CYS A 4 -12.13 -24.02 -13.69
CA CYS A 4 -11.09 -23.00 -13.67
C CYS A 4 -9.78 -23.75 -13.89
N GLU A 5 -9.29 -23.76 -15.11
CA GLU A 5 -7.97 -24.30 -15.45
C GLU A 5 -6.91 -23.44 -14.78
N GLU A 6 -5.79 -24.06 -14.39
CA GLU A 6 -4.60 -23.34 -13.95
C GLU A 6 -4.28 -22.25 -14.96
N SER A 7 -4.17 -21.01 -14.48
CA SER A 7 -3.97 -19.87 -15.35
C SER A 7 -2.73 -19.10 -14.97
N LYS A 8 -2.14 -18.43 -15.95
CA LYS A 8 -0.95 -17.60 -15.73
C LYS A 8 -1.37 -16.18 -15.39
N CYS A 9 -0.83 -15.65 -14.29
CA CYS A 9 -0.94 -14.25 -13.95
C CYS A 9 -0.33 -13.40 -15.06
N SER A 10 -1.12 -12.49 -15.59
CA SER A 10 -0.75 -11.59 -16.70
C SER A 10 0.09 -10.39 -16.24
N TYR A 11 0.44 -10.31 -14.95
CA TYR A 11 1.32 -9.27 -14.44
C TYR A 11 2.78 -9.69 -14.55
N PRO A 12 3.63 -8.95 -15.30
CA PRO A 12 5.03 -9.36 -15.54
C PRO A 12 5.88 -9.46 -14.27
N MET A 13 5.55 -8.67 -13.25
CA MET A 13 6.28 -8.62 -11.98
C MET A 13 5.57 -9.40 -10.87
N CYS A 14 4.85 -10.47 -11.24
CA CYS A 14 4.11 -11.28 -10.28
C CYS A 14 5.07 -11.91 -9.25
N GLY A 15 4.85 -11.60 -7.97
CA GLY A 15 5.61 -12.18 -6.86
C GLY A 15 5.14 -13.58 -6.44
N HIS A 16 4.01 -14.06 -6.98
CA HIS A 16 3.37 -15.34 -6.62
C HIS A 16 3.80 -16.52 -7.50
N GLY A 17 4.98 -16.45 -8.13
CA GLY A 17 5.44 -17.49 -9.07
C GLY A 17 4.71 -17.52 -10.41
N GLY A 18 3.79 -16.59 -10.66
CA GLY A 18 3.12 -16.42 -11.95
C GLY A 18 1.96 -17.37 -12.24
N THR A 19 1.74 -18.39 -11.41
CA THR A 19 0.60 -19.33 -11.56
C THR A 19 -0.53 -18.92 -10.62
N ILE A 20 -1.77 -19.00 -11.11
CA ILE A 20 -2.99 -18.79 -10.34
C ILE A 20 -3.63 -20.16 -10.17
N GLU A 21 -3.56 -20.68 -8.94
CA GLU A 21 -4.26 -21.90 -8.59
C GLU A 21 -5.74 -21.58 -8.31
N PRO A 22 -6.70 -22.33 -8.85
CA PRO A 22 -8.13 -22.04 -8.70
C PRO A 22 -8.72 -22.29 -7.29
N LYS A 23 -7.89 -22.50 -6.27
CA LYS A 23 -8.30 -23.14 -5.02
C LYS A 23 -9.40 -22.38 -4.27
N ASN A 24 -9.55 -21.07 -4.45
CA ASN A 24 -10.69 -20.30 -3.91
C ASN A 24 -11.28 -19.32 -4.95
N GLN A 25 -12.61 -19.19 -4.99
CA GLN A 25 -13.34 -18.22 -5.82
C GLN A 25 -12.93 -16.75 -5.58
N GLY A 26 -12.22 -16.44 -4.49
CA GLY A 26 -11.68 -15.11 -4.18
C GLY A 26 -10.31 -14.79 -4.78
N ASP A 27 -9.59 -15.78 -5.32
CA ASP A 27 -8.21 -15.64 -5.78
C ASP A 27 -8.09 -15.27 -7.27
N ILE A 28 -9.20 -15.30 -8.01
CA ILE A 28 -9.24 -15.02 -9.45
C ILE A 28 -9.91 -13.67 -9.69
N CYS A 29 -9.11 -12.63 -9.93
CA CYS A 29 -9.62 -11.41 -10.57
C CYS A 29 -9.57 -11.58 -12.09
N VAL A 30 -10.75 -11.69 -12.71
CA VAL A 30 -10.90 -11.61 -14.17
C VAL A 30 -10.65 -10.16 -14.60
N GLY A 31 -9.53 -9.91 -15.25
CA GLY A 31 -9.25 -8.64 -15.92
C GLY A 31 -10.04 -8.52 -17.23
N LYS A 32 -10.19 -7.29 -17.74
CA LYS A 32 -10.73 -7.06 -19.09
C LYS A 32 -9.90 -7.83 -20.13
N ASN A 33 -10.56 -8.44 -21.11
CA ASN A 33 -9.99 -9.15 -22.26
C ASN A 33 -9.32 -10.51 -21.94
N GLY A 34 -9.89 -11.28 -21.01
CA GLY A 34 -9.45 -12.66 -20.74
C GLY A 34 -8.13 -12.78 -19.99
N LYS A 35 -7.56 -11.65 -19.53
CA LYS A 35 -6.35 -11.64 -18.72
C LYS A 35 -6.69 -11.96 -17.26
N GLN A 36 -5.92 -12.86 -16.66
CA GLN A 36 -6.10 -13.24 -15.27
C GLN A 36 -4.98 -12.66 -14.41
N TYR A 37 -5.31 -12.24 -13.19
CA TYR A 37 -4.38 -11.61 -12.28
C TYR A 37 -4.67 -12.07 -10.85
N HIS A 38 -3.62 -12.22 -10.03
CA HIS A 38 -3.80 -12.21 -8.58
C HIS A 38 -4.39 -10.85 -8.13
N PRO A 39 -5.19 -10.80 -7.06
CA PRO A 39 -5.87 -9.58 -6.64
C PRO A 39 -4.93 -8.39 -6.37
N ASP A 40 -3.77 -8.64 -5.78
CA ASP A 40 -2.73 -7.63 -5.54
C ASP A 40 -2.02 -7.21 -6.82
N CYS A 41 -1.69 -8.14 -7.71
CA CYS A 41 -1.13 -7.87 -9.03
C CYS A 41 -2.08 -6.98 -9.85
N TYR A 42 -3.39 -7.23 -9.78
CA TYR A 42 -4.38 -6.38 -10.44
C TYR A 42 -4.41 -4.97 -9.85
N ARG A 43 -4.37 -4.84 -8.52
CA ARG A 43 -4.29 -3.52 -7.87
C ARG A 43 -3.06 -2.74 -8.32
N ASP A 44 -1.92 -3.41 -8.47
CA ASP A 44 -0.69 -2.78 -8.95
C ASP A 44 -0.80 -2.35 -10.42
N VAL A 45 -1.42 -3.15 -11.28
CA VAL A 45 -1.74 -2.73 -12.66
C VAL A 45 -2.59 -1.46 -12.67
N GLN A 46 -3.61 -1.36 -11.82
CA GLN A 46 -4.46 -0.16 -11.74
C GLN A 46 -3.70 1.05 -11.20
N ARG A 47 -2.81 0.85 -10.22
CA ARG A 47 -1.94 1.93 -9.71
C ARG A 47 -0.99 2.43 -10.79
N ILE A 48 -0.35 1.54 -11.56
CA ILE A 48 0.53 1.92 -12.67
C ILE A 48 -0.24 2.72 -13.73
N LYS A 49 -1.47 2.33 -14.06
CA LYS A 49 -2.33 3.12 -14.95
C LYS A 49 -2.61 4.51 -14.40
N LYS A 50 -2.87 4.63 -13.09
CA LYS A 50 -3.09 5.93 -12.43
C LYS A 50 -1.82 6.79 -12.44
N ILE A 51 -0.66 6.21 -12.13
CA ILE A 51 0.65 6.89 -12.21
C ILE A 51 0.87 7.41 -13.63
N LYS A 52 0.65 6.59 -14.66
CA LYS A 52 0.76 7.00 -16.07
C LYS A 52 -0.16 8.17 -16.41
N LYS A 53 -1.42 8.12 -15.97
CA LYS A 53 -2.41 9.17 -16.21
C LYS A 53 -1.94 10.50 -15.60
N ILE A 54 -1.58 10.49 -14.31
CA ILE A 54 -1.08 11.68 -13.62
C ILE A 54 0.19 12.22 -14.30
N TRP A 55 1.10 11.34 -14.71
CA TRP A 55 2.32 11.76 -15.40
C TRP A 55 2.04 12.50 -16.72
N LYS A 56 1.13 11.96 -17.54
CA LYS A 56 0.73 12.61 -18.79
C LYS A 56 0.05 13.97 -18.57
N GLU A 57 -0.75 14.08 -17.52
CA GLU A 57 -1.51 15.30 -17.23
C GLU A 57 -0.63 16.41 -16.64
N TYR A 58 0.32 16.06 -15.76
CA TYR A 58 1.04 17.05 -14.94
C TYR A 58 2.52 17.23 -15.31
N VAL A 59 3.10 16.32 -16.10
CA VAL A 59 4.55 16.29 -16.32
C VAL A 59 4.89 16.33 -17.80
N ASP A 60 4.42 15.33 -18.55
CA ASP A 60 4.84 15.10 -19.93
C ASP A 60 3.69 14.47 -20.73
N PRO A 61 2.91 15.27 -21.49
CA PRO A 61 1.83 14.78 -22.34
C PRO A 61 2.33 13.75 -23.38
N ASP A 62 3.53 13.97 -23.90
CA ASP A 62 4.19 13.21 -24.96
C ASP A 62 4.97 12.00 -24.44
N LEU A 63 4.74 11.64 -23.18
CA LEU A 63 5.36 10.51 -22.50
C LEU A 63 5.49 9.28 -23.40
N ASN A 64 6.73 8.87 -23.65
CA ASN A 64 7.04 7.57 -24.23
C ASN A 64 6.60 6.47 -23.25
N VAL A 65 5.49 5.82 -23.59
CA VAL A 65 4.84 4.81 -22.74
C VAL A 65 5.75 3.60 -22.52
N HIS A 66 6.53 3.22 -23.54
CA HIS A 66 7.40 2.06 -23.45
C HIS A 66 8.51 2.28 -22.41
N ASP A 67 9.19 3.42 -22.48
CA ASP A 67 10.26 3.76 -21.55
C ASP A 67 9.74 3.99 -20.13
N PHE A 68 8.56 4.60 -20.01
CA PHE A 68 7.88 4.75 -18.73
C PHE A 68 7.62 3.39 -18.07
N VAL A 69 7.00 2.46 -18.78
CA VAL A 69 6.67 1.13 -18.25
C VAL A 69 7.94 0.38 -17.86
N ARG A 70 8.98 0.43 -18.72
CA ARG A 70 10.29 -0.19 -18.44
C ARG A 70 10.91 0.38 -17.15
N LYS A 71 10.83 1.69 -16.93
CA LYS A 71 11.37 2.33 -15.73
C LYS A 71 10.60 1.95 -14.47
N ILE A 72 9.27 1.93 -14.54
CA ILE A 72 8.42 1.51 -13.43
C ILE A 72 8.71 0.05 -13.06
N GLN A 73 8.81 -0.84 -14.05
CA GLN A 73 9.15 -2.25 -13.82
C GLN A 73 10.52 -2.40 -13.15
N LYS A 74 11.52 -1.62 -13.57
CA LYS A 74 12.83 -1.58 -12.92
C LYS A 74 12.70 -1.20 -11.44
N TRP A 75 11.93 -0.17 -11.10
CA TRP A 75 11.76 0.19 -9.69
C TRP A 75 10.98 -0.87 -8.88
N VAL A 76 10.05 -1.59 -9.51
CA VAL A 76 9.39 -2.73 -8.86
C VAL A 76 10.40 -3.84 -8.55
N LEU A 77 11.32 -4.13 -9.48
CA LEU A 77 12.43 -5.06 -9.25
C LEU A 77 13.37 -4.58 -8.14
N ASP A 78 13.62 -3.28 -8.06
CA ASP A 78 14.42 -2.66 -7.00
C ASP A 78 13.69 -2.65 -5.64
N GLY A 79 12.49 -3.23 -5.53
CA GLY A 79 11.73 -3.39 -4.29
C GLY A 79 10.72 -2.29 -4.00
N TYR A 80 10.55 -1.31 -4.89
CA TYR A 80 9.58 -0.23 -4.71
C TYR A 80 8.20 -0.64 -5.20
N THR A 81 7.19 -0.50 -4.34
CA THR A 81 5.81 -0.84 -4.71
C THR A 81 5.15 0.25 -5.57
N PRO A 82 4.26 -0.09 -6.52
CA PRO A 82 3.46 0.92 -7.24
C PRO A 82 2.61 1.79 -6.32
N ARG A 83 2.21 1.27 -5.15
CA ARG A 83 1.53 2.06 -4.10
C ARG A 83 2.44 3.19 -3.61
N TYR A 84 3.70 2.89 -3.30
CA TYR A 84 4.67 3.88 -2.86
C TYR A 84 4.98 4.91 -3.96
N MET A 85 5.19 4.48 -5.20
CA MET A 85 5.44 5.41 -6.32
C MET A 85 4.30 6.41 -6.51
N LEU A 86 3.05 5.94 -6.42
CA LEU A 86 1.88 6.80 -6.50
C LEU A 86 1.84 7.81 -5.34
N PHE A 87 2.22 7.39 -4.13
CA PHE A 87 2.36 8.30 -2.99
C PHE A 87 3.42 9.37 -3.26
N VAL A 88 4.59 9.00 -3.78
CA VAL A 88 5.68 9.95 -4.09
C VAL A 88 5.22 11.02 -5.08
N ILE A 89 4.51 10.63 -6.13
CA ILE A 89 3.98 11.58 -7.12
C ILE A 89 2.98 12.55 -6.46
N HIS A 90 2.02 12.03 -5.70
CA HIS A 90 1.06 12.88 -4.99
C HIS A 90 1.73 13.80 -3.97
N TYR A 91 2.75 13.30 -3.27
CA TYR A 91 3.53 14.09 -2.32
C TYR A 91 4.28 15.23 -3.02
N ALA A 92 4.95 14.92 -4.14
CA ALA A 92 5.67 15.91 -4.94
C ALA A 92 4.74 17.02 -5.47
N ILE A 93 3.56 16.65 -5.99
CA ILE A 93 2.56 17.63 -6.44
C ILE A 93 2.08 18.48 -5.26
N LYS A 94 1.73 17.86 -4.12
CA LYS A 94 1.25 18.58 -2.93
C LYS A 94 2.30 19.54 -2.34
N GLN A 95 3.58 19.21 -2.47
CA GLN A 95 4.69 20.03 -1.98
C GLN A 95 5.28 20.94 -3.05
N ASN A 96 4.66 21.02 -4.23
CA ASN A 96 5.11 21.84 -5.36
C ASN A 96 6.57 21.54 -5.77
N MET A 97 6.98 20.28 -5.68
CA MET A 97 8.32 19.82 -6.07
C MET A 97 8.43 19.72 -7.59
N GLN A 98 9.60 20.01 -8.15
CA GLN A 98 9.83 19.93 -9.60
C GLN A 98 9.92 18.47 -10.05
N LEU A 99 8.85 17.98 -10.66
CA LEU A 99 8.76 16.62 -11.19
C LEU A 99 8.70 16.71 -12.72
N LYS A 100 9.85 16.94 -13.36
CA LYS A 100 10.01 17.18 -14.82
C LYS A 100 10.45 15.94 -15.59
N SER A 101 11.01 14.94 -14.90
CA SER A 101 11.54 13.74 -15.56
C SER A 101 11.44 12.49 -14.69
N LEU A 102 11.44 11.32 -15.34
CA LEU A 102 11.46 10.03 -14.65
C LEU A 102 12.72 9.84 -13.80
N ALA A 103 13.82 10.49 -14.15
CA ALA A 103 15.03 10.49 -13.34
C ALA A 103 14.81 11.20 -12.00
N GLN A 104 14.13 12.35 -12.00
CA GLN A 104 13.77 13.08 -10.78
C GLN A 104 12.78 12.29 -9.92
N LEU A 105 11.78 11.65 -10.53
CA LEU A 105 10.91 10.73 -9.79
C LEU A 105 11.73 9.62 -9.12
N GLY A 106 12.69 9.03 -9.84
CA GLY A 106 13.60 8.02 -9.29
C GLY A 106 14.50 8.54 -8.18
N HIS A 107 14.81 9.83 -8.14
CA HIS A 107 15.50 10.46 -7.01
C HIS A 107 14.57 10.53 -5.78
N TYR A 108 13.33 10.99 -5.96
CA TYR A 108 12.35 11.08 -4.87
C TYR A 108 11.93 9.73 -4.30
N ILE A 109 11.84 8.68 -5.13
CA ILE A 109 11.58 7.31 -4.69
C ILE A 109 12.70 6.80 -3.76
N ARG A 110 13.94 7.22 -4.00
CA ARG A 110 15.11 6.84 -3.18
C ARG A 110 15.32 7.75 -1.97
N ASP A 111 14.54 8.81 -1.84
CA ASP A 111 14.66 9.77 -0.74
C ASP A 111 14.10 9.18 0.57
N THR A 112 14.99 9.00 1.55
CA THR A 112 14.67 8.43 2.86
C THR A 112 13.66 9.29 3.64
N LYS A 113 13.65 10.61 3.46
CA LYS A 113 12.67 11.50 4.10
C LYS A 113 11.27 11.22 3.56
N ILE A 114 11.14 11.01 2.25
CA ILE A 114 9.85 10.70 1.61
C ILE A 114 9.39 9.30 2.01
N GLN A 115 10.30 8.33 2.09
CA GLN A 115 10.00 6.99 2.61
C GLN A 115 9.47 7.05 4.05
N ASN A 116 10.09 7.82 4.94
CA ASN A 116 9.62 8.00 6.31
C ASN A 116 8.22 8.64 6.36
N LYS A 117 7.93 9.63 5.50
CA LYS A 117 6.59 10.21 5.40
C LYS A 117 5.55 9.20 4.91
N TYR A 118 5.93 8.32 3.97
CA TYR A 118 5.06 7.24 3.51
C TYR A 118 4.77 6.21 4.62
N ASN A 119 5.80 5.79 5.36
CA ASN A 119 5.64 4.84 6.47
C ASN A 119 4.70 5.43 7.54
N LEU A 120 4.87 6.71 7.89
CA LEU A 120 3.95 7.41 8.80
C LEU A 120 2.52 7.50 8.23
N ALA A 121 2.38 7.71 6.92
CA ALA A 121 1.06 7.77 6.29
C ALA A 121 0.36 6.40 6.33
N ILE A 122 1.07 5.30 6.04
CA ILE A 122 0.52 3.94 6.15
C ILE A 122 0.11 3.65 7.59
N LEU A 123 0.95 3.96 8.58
CA LEU A 123 0.63 3.73 9.99
C LEU A 123 -0.65 4.48 10.42
N LYS A 124 -0.84 5.71 9.92
CA LYS A 124 -2.08 6.46 10.14
C LYS A 124 -3.28 5.80 9.48
N ASP A 125 -3.13 5.32 8.24
CA ASP A 125 -4.17 4.64 7.45
C ASP A 125 -4.60 3.31 8.11
N VAL A 126 -3.64 2.55 8.66
CA VAL A 126 -3.87 1.27 9.35
C VAL A 126 -4.55 1.48 10.72
N ASN A 127 -4.24 2.57 11.43
CA ASN A 127 -4.87 2.89 12.71
C ASN A 127 -6.36 3.31 12.60
N PHE A 128 -6.90 3.47 11.39
CA PHE A 128 -8.34 3.67 11.18
C PHE A 128 -9.15 2.36 11.06
N TYR A 129 -8.50 1.20 11.04
CA TYR A 129 -9.14 -0.12 11.10
C TYR A 129 -8.95 -0.79 12.47
N VAL A 130 -9.06 -0.01 13.56
CA VAL A 130 -9.48 -0.62 14.82
C VAL A 130 -10.97 -0.82 14.71
N ASP A 131 -11.37 -2.07 14.51
CA ASP A 131 -12.76 -2.48 14.63
C ASP A 131 -13.24 -2.18 16.06
N ARG A 132 -13.80 -0.99 16.26
CA ARG A 132 -14.41 -0.60 17.52
C ARG A 132 -15.64 -1.44 17.86
N SER A 133 -16.08 -2.35 16.98
CA SER A 133 -17.22 -3.24 17.27
C SER A 133 -16.89 -4.39 18.22
N LYS A 134 -15.64 -4.51 18.73
CA LYS A 134 -15.27 -5.47 19.78
C LYS A 134 -14.49 -4.92 20.97
N CYS A 135 -14.62 -3.63 21.28
CA CYS A 135 -14.22 -3.15 22.60
C CYS A 135 -15.49 -2.90 23.42
N SER A 136 -15.97 -3.94 24.12
CA SER A 136 -16.72 -3.70 25.34
C SER A 136 -15.82 -2.87 26.26
N ASP A 137 -16.28 -1.69 26.66
CA ASP A 137 -15.57 -0.87 27.64
C ASP A 137 -15.12 -1.77 28.80
N PRO A 138 -13.81 -1.84 29.12
CA PRO A 138 -13.40 -2.51 30.33
C PRO A 138 -14.01 -1.72 31.49
N LYS A 139 -15.09 -2.27 32.07
CA LYS A 139 -15.64 -1.82 33.35
C LYS A 139 -14.58 -2.10 34.40
N PHE A 140 -13.68 -1.15 34.60
CA PHE A 140 -12.80 -1.17 35.76
C PHE A 140 -13.65 -0.88 37.00
N SER A 141 -14.06 -1.96 37.66
CA SER A 141 -14.53 -1.89 39.04
C SER A 141 -13.31 -1.71 39.94
N ILE A 142 -12.96 -0.46 40.25
CA ILE A 142 -12.07 -0.17 41.37
C ILE A 142 -12.85 -0.53 42.63
N LYS A 143 -12.60 -1.69 43.22
CA LYS A 143 -13.03 -1.95 44.59
C LYS A 143 -12.15 -1.09 45.49
N PRO A 144 -12.70 -0.15 46.28
CA PRO A 144 -11.91 0.54 47.27
C PRO A 144 -11.39 -0.51 48.27
N GLN A 145 -10.09 -0.76 48.26
CA GLN A 145 -9.45 -1.32 49.44
C GLN A 145 -9.40 -0.17 50.44
N ASN A 146 -10.17 -0.27 51.53
CA ASN A 146 -10.03 0.64 52.66
C ASN A 146 -8.55 0.62 53.07
N PRO A 147 -7.83 1.75 53.02
CA PRO A 147 -6.50 1.78 53.59
C PRO A 147 -6.63 1.50 55.10
N PRO A 148 -5.76 0.68 55.70
CA PRO A 148 -5.66 0.63 57.16
C PRO A 148 -5.37 2.06 57.63
N GLY A 149 -6.23 2.56 58.53
CA GLY A 149 -6.15 3.91 59.05
C GLY A 149 -4.77 4.22 59.63
N PHE A 150 -4.39 5.50 59.57
CA PHE A 150 -3.13 6.06 60.06
C PHE A 150 -2.84 5.85 61.56
N GLU A 151 -3.66 5.10 62.29
CA GLU A 151 -3.47 4.82 63.73
C GLU A 151 -2.46 3.70 64.02
N LYS A 152 -1.94 3.00 63.00
CA LYS A 152 -0.92 1.94 63.18
C LYS A 152 0.53 2.36 62.93
N ILE A 153 0.82 3.63 62.65
CA ILE A 153 2.21 4.10 62.39
C ILE A 153 2.87 4.71 63.65
N LEU A 154 2.13 4.89 64.76
CA LEU A 154 2.66 5.56 65.95
C LEU A 154 2.74 4.73 67.23
N ASN A 155 2.43 3.43 67.21
CA ASN A 155 2.69 2.54 68.36
C ASN A 155 2.96 1.09 67.90
N ASP A 156 4.07 0.87 67.20
CA ASP A 156 4.95 -0.31 67.27
C ASP A 156 6.11 -0.20 66.27
#